data_AF-A0A4S8MIR2-F1
#
_entry.id   AF-A0A4S8MIR2-F1
#
_cell.length_a   1.000
_cell.length_b   1.000
_cell.length_c   1.000
_cell.angle_alpha   90.00
_cell.angle_beta   90.00
_cell.angle_gamma   90.00
#
_symmetry.space_group_name_H-M   'P 1'
#
loop_
_entity.id
_entity.type
_entity.pdbx_description
1 polymer ?
#
loop_
_entity_poly.entity_id
_entity_poly.type
_entity_poly.pdbx_seq_one_letter_code
_entity_poly.pdbx_strand_id
1 'polypeptide(L)'
;MESDISGGNYEPFWAGFTYTNIYLAMTPDVLHQLYQGVLVHLIEWVQAVVSVPKLDQRIQALPPSFGVRQFKNGISGLSQVSGGERKNIAKVLLGCLHGIGMADRGIAACRAILDFIYLAQYQSHDDLTLSYMETALKEWHKNRAFFIEAGVRDHFNIPKFHSLLHYHKSIAMLGTTDNFNTEMFERLHIDFAKEGWHASNKRDHFAQMVTWLCRQEKIACKPRLRLAMTQEEDAMDVDSDRRLTPSQRMHYTIAKYPPEPKKFLSKIQALHHAPNFERHLKRYVNGFRSEKHQFHGKKLDETPLPFDRVDVWHQFKLSPTSLVDGDIVSETVKALPMRKQSTNMRFDTVMVLVDDSAESTAVKGTASLSALF
;
A
#
# COMPACT_ATOMS: atom_id res chain seq x y z
N MET A 1 -17.03 15.53 44.75
CA MET A 1 -17.58 15.77 43.40
C MET A 1 -17.38 17.24 43.13
N GLU A 2 -16.80 17.71 42.04
CA GLU A 2 -16.26 17.11 40.83
C GLU A 2 -15.56 18.30 40.18
N SER A 3 -14.23 18.34 40.23
CA SER A 3 -13.49 19.16 39.29
C SER A 3 -13.45 18.36 38.00
N ASP A 4 -14.45 18.57 37.15
CA ASP A 4 -14.46 17.99 35.80
C ASP A 4 -13.35 18.64 34.98
N ILE A 5 -12.36 17.83 34.58
CA ILE A 5 -11.10 18.23 33.96
C ILE A 5 -11.26 18.42 32.43
N SER A 6 -12.48 18.40 31.90
CA SER A 6 -12.73 18.71 30.49
C SER A 6 -13.65 19.92 30.36
N GLY A 7 -13.10 21.05 29.90
CA GLY A 7 -13.85 22.26 29.55
C GLY A 7 -14.73 22.09 28.31
N GLY A 8 -15.41 20.95 28.18
CA GLY A 8 -16.39 20.70 27.14
C GLY A 8 -17.70 21.39 27.50
N ASN A 9 -18.21 22.21 26.59
CA ASN A 9 -19.58 22.69 26.68
C ASN A 9 -20.52 21.47 26.54
N TYR A 10 -21.31 21.15 27.57
CA TYR A 10 -22.21 19.97 27.56
C TYR A 10 -23.33 20.10 26.53
N GLU A 11 -23.60 21.32 26.08
CA GLU A 11 -24.48 21.59 24.97
C GLU A 11 -23.62 21.77 23.70
N PRO A 12 -23.61 20.79 22.79
CA PRO A 12 -22.86 20.93 21.55
C PRO A 12 -23.43 22.07 20.70
N PHE A 13 -22.58 22.81 19.97
CA PHE A 13 -23.04 23.98 19.20
C PHE A 13 -24.13 23.65 18.15
N TRP A 14 -24.23 22.38 17.76
CA TRP A 14 -25.20 21.85 16.81
C TRP A 14 -26.51 21.34 17.45
N ALA A 15 -26.69 21.43 18.78
CA ALA A 15 -27.86 20.90 19.48
C ALA A 15 -29.21 21.46 18.97
N GLY A 16 -29.23 22.70 18.48
CA GLY A 16 -30.43 23.37 17.95
C GLY A 16 -30.65 23.22 16.45
N PHE A 17 -29.82 22.45 15.73
CA PHE A 17 -29.91 22.40 14.26
C PHE A 17 -31.02 21.44 13.81
N THR A 18 -32.20 21.99 13.51
CA THR A 18 -33.42 21.21 13.17
C THR A 18 -33.34 20.41 11.88
N TYR A 19 -32.45 20.79 10.94
CA TYR A 19 -32.34 20.16 9.62
C TYR A 19 -31.04 19.38 9.42
N THR A 20 -30.19 19.27 10.45
CA THR A 20 -28.87 18.65 10.34
C THR A 20 -28.74 17.51 11.34
N ASN A 21 -28.68 16.28 10.83
CA ASN A 21 -28.28 15.14 11.65
C ASN A 21 -26.74 15.04 11.64
N ILE A 22 -26.10 15.56 12.69
CA ILE A 22 -24.64 15.54 12.83
C ILE A 22 -24.04 14.12 12.76
N TYR A 23 -24.80 13.10 13.15
CA TYR A 23 -24.34 11.71 13.12
C TYR A 23 -24.18 11.19 11.68
N LEU A 24 -24.84 11.80 10.70
CA LEU A 24 -24.64 11.50 9.28
C LEU A 24 -23.42 12.22 8.69
N ALA A 25 -22.89 13.24 9.37
CA ALA A 25 -21.67 13.94 8.96
C ALA A 25 -20.40 13.23 9.46
N MET A 26 -20.52 12.25 10.35
CA MET A 26 -19.40 11.46 10.86
C MET A 26 -19.06 10.34 9.87
N THR A 27 -18.08 10.60 9.00
CA THR A 27 -17.65 9.62 8.00
C THR A 27 -16.73 8.54 8.59
N PRO A 28 -16.69 7.34 7.99
CA PRO A 28 -15.69 6.33 8.30
C PRO A 28 -14.29 6.84 7.98
N ASP A 29 -13.32 6.45 8.81
CA ASP A 29 -11.90 6.82 8.63
C ASP A 29 -11.03 5.57 8.74
N VAL A 30 -10.48 5.14 7.60
CA VAL A 30 -9.67 3.94 7.51
C VAL A 30 -8.39 4.05 8.35
N LEU A 31 -7.69 5.18 8.31
CA LEU A 31 -6.44 5.33 9.04
C LEU A 31 -6.69 5.37 10.55
N HIS A 32 -7.54 6.27 11.03
CA HIS A 32 -7.71 6.56 12.45
C HIS A 32 -8.69 5.62 13.16
N GLN A 33 -9.64 5.01 12.45
CA GLN A 33 -10.55 4.04 13.07
C GLN A 33 -10.04 2.63 12.88
N LEU A 34 -9.63 2.25 11.66
CA LEU A 34 -9.25 0.87 11.39
C LEU A 34 -7.79 0.61 11.75
N TYR A 35 -6.83 1.31 11.14
CA TYR A 35 -5.40 1.01 11.33
C TYR A 35 -4.86 1.46 12.70
N GLN A 36 -5.19 2.68 13.14
CA GLN A 36 -4.75 3.25 14.42
C GLN A 36 -5.74 3.00 15.57
N GLY A 37 -6.92 2.46 15.30
CA GLY A 37 -7.90 2.08 16.33
C GLY A 37 -8.00 0.57 16.49
N VAL A 38 -8.67 -0.09 15.54
CA VAL A 38 -9.02 -1.51 15.60
C VAL A 38 -7.79 -2.41 15.52
N LEU A 39 -6.91 -2.21 14.52
CA LEU A 39 -5.74 -3.06 14.30
C LEU A 39 -4.71 -2.94 15.43
N VAL A 40 -4.58 -1.76 16.04
CA VAL A 40 -3.71 -1.54 17.21
C VAL A 40 -4.08 -2.52 18.32
N HIS A 41 -5.34 -2.51 18.72
CA HIS A 41 -5.85 -3.41 19.75
C HIS A 41 -5.74 -4.87 19.35
N LEU A 42 -6.04 -5.20 18.09
CA LEU A 42 -5.91 -6.58 17.62
C LEU A 42 -4.47 -7.10 17.76
N ILE A 43 -3.46 -6.27 17.42
CA ILE A 43 -2.05 -6.64 17.56
C ILE A 43 -1.66 -6.81 19.03
N GLU A 44 -2.10 -5.90 19.91
CA GLU A 44 -1.90 -6.00 21.36
C GLU A 44 -2.48 -7.31 21.91
N TRP A 45 -3.69 -7.68 21.48
CA TRP A 45 -4.35 -8.90 21.93
C TRP A 45 -3.66 -10.16 21.43
N VAL A 46 -3.24 -10.17 20.16
CA VAL A 46 -2.44 -11.26 19.60
C VAL A 46 -1.12 -11.42 20.37
N GLN A 47 -0.44 -10.33 20.70
CA GLN A 47 0.80 -10.36 21.48
C GLN A 47 0.58 -10.89 22.89
N ALA A 48 -0.56 -10.58 23.53
CA ALA A 48 -0.93 -11.14 24.83
C ALA A 48 -1.18 -12.65 24.76
N VAL A 49 -1.85 -13.14 23.71
CA VAL A 49 -2.17 -14.57 23.55
C VAL A 49 -0.93 -15.40 23.23
N VAL A 50 -0.08 -14.91 22.32
CA VAL A 50 1.00 -15.71 21.73
C VAL A 50 2.37 -15.44 22.36
N SER A 51 2.50 -14.33 23.11
CA SER A 51 3.73 -13.66 23.54
C SER A 51 4.41 -12.82 22.45
N VAL A 52 4.93 -11.67 22.87
CA VAL A 52 5.68 -10.72 22.03
C VAL A 52 6.89 -11.36 21.34
N PRO A 53 7.80 -12.09 22.04
CA PRO A 53 9.00 -12.62 21.40
C PRO A 53 8.69 -13.66 20.32
N LYS A 54 7.64 -14.45 20.52
CA LYS A 54 7.23 -15.50 19.57
C LYS A 54 6.65 -14.92 18.29
N LEU A 55 5.84 -13.86 18.41
CA LEU A 55 5.33 -13.15 17.24
C LEU A 55 6.45 -12.46 16.47
N ASP A 56 7.36 -11.78 17.18
CA ASP A 56 8.50 -11.10 16.54
C ASP A 56 9.42 -12.09 15.81
N GLN A 57 9.72 -13.24 16.42
CA GLN A 57 10.53 -14.29 15.77
C GLN A 57 9.89 -14.76 14.45
N ARG A 58 8.55 -14.90 14.41
CA ARG A 58 7.83 -15.29 13.19
C ARG A 58 7.87 -14.20 12.13
N ILE A 59 7.70 -12.95 12.51
CA ILE A 59 7.78 -11.81 11.59
C ILE A 59 9.20 -11.70 11.01
N GLN A 60 10.23 -11.90 11.83
CA GLN A 60 11.64 -11.89 11.41
C GLN A 60 11.97 -13.03 10.45
N ALA A 61 11.31 -14.18 10.61
CA ALA A 61 11.51 -15.36 9.75
C ALA A 61 10.79 -15.27 8.40
N LEU A 62 10.01 -14.22 8.13
CA LEU A 62 9.32 -14.06 6.85
C LEU A 62 10.33 -13.91 5.71
N PRO A 63 10.16 -14.68 4.61
CA PRO A 63 11.00 -14.50 3.44
C PRO A 63 10.74 -13.11 2.83
N PRO A 64 11.76 -12.51 2.18
CA PRO A 64 11.54 -11.33 1.34
C PRO A 64 10.42 -11.62 0.33
N SER A 65 9.39 -10.76 0.32
CA SER A 65 8.23 -10.88 -0.55
C SER A 65 7.84 -9.52 -1.09
N PHE A 66 7.31 -9.52 -2.32
CA PHE A 66 6.96 -8.31 -3.03
C PHE A 66 5.85 -7.55 -2.31
N GLY A 67 6.00 -6.23 -2.18
CA GLY A 67 5.00 -5.35 -1.54
C GLY A 67 4.84 -5.52 -0.03
N VAL A 68 5.72 -6.30 0.61
CA VAL A 68 5.74 -6.58 2.06
C VAL A 68 7.00 -5.99 2.70
N ARG A 69 6.82 -5.14 3.71
CA ARG A 69 7.94 -4.60 4.49
C ARG A 69 8.53 -5.69 5.40
N GLN A 70 9.86 -5.81 5.38
CA GLN A 70 10.58 -6.65 6.33
C GLN A 70 10.82 -5.93 7.66
N PHE A 71 10.42 -6.57 8.76
CA PHE A 71 10.67 -6.10 10.12
C PHE A 71 11.79 -6.91 10.76
N LYS A 72 13.04 -6.55 10.46
CA LYS A 72 14.24 -7.30 10.88
C LYS A 72 14.40 -7.46 12.40
N ASN A 73 13.81 -6.55 13.17
CA ASN A 73 13.85 -6.55 14.62
C ASN A 73 12.48 -6.88 15.24
N GLY A 74 11.56 -7.47 14.46
CA GLY A 74 10.16 -7.61 14.86
C GLY A 74 9.41 -6.28 14.86
N ILE A 75 8.20 -6.29 15.43
CA ILE A 75 7.31 -5.13 15.51
C ILE A 75 7.26 -4.52 16.91
N SER A 76 7.69 -5.24 17.95
CA SER A 76 7.62 -4.76 19.33
C SER A 76 8.52 -3.57 19.63
N GLY A 77 9.67 -3.47 18.96
CA GLY A 77 10.63 -2.38 19.13
C GLY A 77 10.24 -1.09 18.41
N LEU A 78 9.12 -1.06 17.68
CA LEU A 78 8.68 0.15 16.96
C LEU A 78 8.04 1.13 17.94
N SER A 79 8.60 2.34 18.02
CA SER A 79 7.98 3.46 18.72
C SER A 79 7.31 4.39 17.71
N GLN A 80 6.19 5.01 18.11
CA GLN A 80 5.42 5.93 17.25
C GLN A 80 5.06 5.32 15.87
N VAL A 81 4.48 4.12 15.89
CA VAL A 81 4.13 3.36 14.68
C VAL A 81 3.22 4.18 13.76
N SER A 82 3.72 4.50 12.58
CA SER A 82 3.00 5.26 11.56
C SER A 82 1.86 4.47 10.92
N GLY A 83 0.94 5.17 10.24
CA GLY A 83 -0.12 4.53 9.44
C GLY A 83 0.43 3.55 8.40
N GLY A 84 1.47 3.96 7.67
CA GLY A 84 2.15 3.10 6.69
C GLY A 84 2.78 1.85 7.33
N GLU A 85 3.33 1.96 8.55
CA GLU A 85 3.83 0.79 9.28
C GLU A 85 2.69 -0.15 9.69
N ARG A 86 1.56 0.38 10.18
CA ARG A 86 0.38 -0.42 10.49
C ARG A 86 -0.18 -1.14 9.26
N LYS A 87 -0.27 -0.45 8.10
CA LYS A 87 -0.63 -1.06 6.81
C LYS A 87 0.28 -2.24 6.47
N ASN A 88 1.59 -2.08 6.67
CA ASN A 88 2.55 -3.16 6.43
C ASN A 88 2.45 -4.32 7.44
N ILE A 89 2.16 -4.06 8.71
CA ILE A 89 1.93 -5.12 9.71
C ILE A 89 0.67 -5.91 9.35
N ALA A 90 -0.40 -5.25 8.91
CA ALA A 90 -1.65 -5.91 8.50
C ALA A 90 -1.45 -6.94 7.38
N LYS A 91 -0.53 -6.66 6.43
CA LYS A 91 -0.21 -7.56 5.31
C LYS A 91 0.38 -8.90 5.77
N VAL A 92 1.14 -8.90 6.87
CA VAL A 92 1.89 -10.08 7.32
C VAL A 92 1.27 -10.79 8.52
N LEU A 93 0.45 -10.09 9.30
CA LEU A 93 -0.04 -10.56 10.59
C LEU A 93 -0.67 -11.95 10.48
N LEU A 94 -1.64 -12.14 9.59
CA LEU A 94 -2.37 -13.41 9.46
C LEU A 94 -1.44 -14.58 9.13
N GLY A 95 -0.47 -14.37 8.22
CA GLY A 95 0.52 -15.39 7.87
C GLY A 95 1.41 -15.79 9.04
N CYS A 96 1.72 -14.84 9.95
CA CYS A 96 2.48 -15.13 11.16
C CYS A 96 1.68 -15.91 12.21
N LEU A 97 0.35 -15.82 12.22
CA LEU A 97 -0.49 -16.53 13.20
C LEU A 97 -0.62 -18.03 12.90
N HIS A 98 -0.45 -18.42 11.65
CA HIS A 98 -0.62 -19.82 11.26
C HIS A 98 0.42 -20.73 11.94
N GLY A 99 -0.07 -21.76 12.64
CA GLY A 99 0.77 -22.72 13.34
C GLY A 99 1.59 -22.13 14.50
N ILE A 100 1.22 -20.94 15.00
CA ILE A 100 1.91 -20.31 16.14
C ILE A 100 1.43 -20.83 17.50
N GLY A 101 0.37 -21.64 17.52
CA GLY A 101 -0.26 -22.15 18.75
C GLY A 101 -1.44 -21.30 19.26
N MET A 102 -1.92 -20.35 18.45
CA MET A 102 -3.20 -19.67 18.67
C MET A 102 -4.34 -20.56 18.17
N ALA A 103 -5.45 -20.63 18.88
CA ALA A 103 -6.61 -21.43 18.44
C ALA A 103 -7.21 -20.88 17.14
N ASP A 104 -7.75 -21.76 16.30
CA ASP A 104 -8.34 -21.40 15.00
C ASP A 104 -9.42 -20.33 15.11
N ARG A 105 -10.20 -20.34 16.19
CA ARG A 105 -11.19 -19.30 16.49
C ARG A 105 -10.56 -17.91 16.59
N GLY A 106 -9.44 -17.80 17.28
CA GLY A 106 -8.70 -16.56 17.41
C GLY A 106 -8.11 -16.08 16.08
N ILE A 107 -7.57 -17.01 15.28
CA ILE A 107 -7.06 -16.73 13.93
C ILE A 107 -8.21 -16.25 13.01
N ALA A 108 -9.38 -16.90 13.08
CA ALA A 108 -10.57 -16.50 12.33
C ALA A 108 -11.06 -15.10 12.72
N ALA A 109 -11.02 -14.74 14.01
CA ALA A 109 -11.33 -13.39 14.48
C ALA A 109 -10.34 -12.35 13.92
N CYS A 110 -9.04 -12.64 13.92
CA CYS A 110 -8.03 -11.76 13.32
C CYS A 110 -8.25 -11.61 11.81
N ARG A 111 -8.51 -12.71 11.10
CA ARG A 111 -8.81 -12.71 9.67
C ARG A 111 -10.03 -11.84 9.37
N ALA A 112 -11.13 -12.02 10.11
CA ALA A 112 -12.36 -11.26 9.91
C ALA A 112 -12.13 -9.74 9.97
N ILE A 113 -11.33 -9.27 10.93
CA ILE A 113 -10.97 -7.85 11.02
C ILE A 113 -10.09 -7.44 9.83
N LEU A 114 -9.08 -8.22 9.47
CA LEU A 114 -8.22 -7.89 8.32
C LEU A 114 -9.02 -7.84 7.01
N ASP A 115 -9.90 -8.80 6.78
CA ASP A 115 -10.80 -8.85 5.62
C ASP A 115 -11.69 -7.59 5.59
N PHE A 116 -12.28 -7.20 6.73
CA PHE A 116 -13.04 -5.96 6.84
C PHE A 116 -12.21 -4.72 6.48
N ILE A 117 -10.97 -4.63 6.97
CA ILE A 117 -10.07 -3.51 6.68
C ILE A 117 -9.76 -3.40 5.19
N TYR A 118 -9.50 -4.53 4.53
CA TYR A 118 -9.24 -4.54 3.09
C TYR A 118 -10.49 -4.21 2.27
N LEU A 119 -11.64 -4.78 2.64
CA LEU A 119 -12.92 -4.50 1.98
C LEU A 119 -13.30 -3.03 2.10
N ALA A 120 -13.07 -2.39 3.26
CA ALA A 120 -13.36 -0.98 3.47
C ALA A 120 -12.54 -0.03 2.58
N GLN A 121 -11.46 -0.52 1.98
CA GLN A 121 -10.56 0.24 1.10
C GLN A 121 -10.82 0.00 -0.38
N TYR A 122 -11.86 -0.75 -0.74
CA TYR A 122 -12.22 -0.90 -2.15
C TYR A 122 -12.63 0.45 -2.73
N GLN A 123 -12.12 0.75 -3.93
CA GLN A 123 -12.43 1.97 -4.69
C GLN A 123 -13.80 1.92 -5.35
N SER A 124 -14.45 0.75 -5.34
CA SER A 124 -15.82 0.58 -5.80
C SER A 124 -16.51 -0.50 -4.98
N HIS A 125 -17.79 -0.29 -4.73
CA HIS A 125 -18.64 -1.23 -4.01
C HIS A 125 -19.93 -1.48 -4.80
N ASP A 126 -20.39 -2.71 -4.69
CA ASP A 126 -21.69 -3.21 -5.12
C ASP A 126 -22.33 -3.96 -3.93
N ASP A 127 -23.58 -4.39 -4.07
CA ASP A 127 -24.28 -5.11 -2.99
C ASP A 127 -23.54 -6.39 -2.56
N LEU A 128 -22.81 -7.03 -3.48
CA LEU A 128 -22.05 -8.24 -3.22
C LEU A 128 -20.83 -7.95 -2.32
N THR A 129 -19.99 -6.98 -2.69
CA THR A 129 -18.81 -6.60 -1.90
C THR A 129 -19.19 -5.99 -0.55
N LEU A 130 -20.30 -5.26 -0.49
CA LEU A 130 -20.91 -4.82 0.75
C LEU A 130 -21.36 -5.99 1.63
N SER A 131 -21.95 -7.04 1.05
CA SER A 131 -22.30 -8.27 1.79
C SER A 131 -21.07 -9.00 2.35
N TYR A 132 -19.92 -8.94 1.67
CA TYR A 132 -18.66 -9.48 2.19
C TYR A 132 -18.21 -8.75 3.44
N MET A 133 -18.39 -7.42 3.49
CA MET A 133 -18.04 -6.61 4.66
C MET A 133 -18.92 -6.97 5.87
N GLU A 134 -20.22 -7.14 5.66
CA GLU A 134 -21.12 -7.62 6.71
C GLU A 134 -20.76 -9.04 7.18
N THR A 135 -20.38 -9.92 6.24
CA THR A 135 -19.97 -11.29 6.53
C THR A 135 -18.70 -11.31 7.39
N ALA A 136 -17.71 -10.48 7.04
CA ALA A 136 -16.51 -10.29 7.84
C ALA A 136 -16.86 -9.82 9.27
N LEU A 137 -17.79 -8.87 9.40
CA LEU A 137 -18.22 -8.40 10.72
C LEU A 137 -18.96 -9.49 11.53
N LYS A 138 -19.81 -10.30 10.88
CA LYS A 138 -20.49 -11.45 11.51
C LYS A 138 -19.48 -12.50 11.99
N GLU A 139 -18.48 -12.82 11.18
CA GLU A 139 -17.40 -13.73 11.57
C GLU A 139 -16.56 -13.17 12.72
N TRP A 140 -16.30 -11.85 12.76
CA TRP A 140 -15.71 -11.22 13.94
C TRP A 140 -16.57 -11.44 15.19
N HIS A 141 -17.86 -11.14 15.14
CA HIS A 141 -18.75 -11.29 16.30
C HIS A 141 -18.86 -12.73 16.82
N LYS A 142 -18.85 -13.71 15.92
CA LYS A 142 -18.87 -15.15 16.24
C LYS A 142 -17.60 -15.60 16.97
N ASN A 143 -16.46 -15.07 16.56
CA ASN A 143 -15.14 -15.55 17.00
C ASN A 143 -14.49 -14.70 18.10
N ARG A 144 -14.86 -13.42 18.25
CA ARG A 144 -14.20 -12.48 19.18
C ARG A 144 -14.18 -12.92 20.64
N ALA A 145 -15.16 -13.70 21.09
CA ALA A 145 -15.21 -14.17 22.49
C ALA A 145 -13.95 -14.96 22.90
N PHE A 146 -13.22 -15.51 21.93
CA PHE A 146 -11.90 -16.08 22.14
C PHE A 146 -10.96 -15.18 22.97
N PHE A 147 -10.92 -13.87 22.70
CA PHE A 147 -10.02 -12.96 23.44
C PHE A 147 -10.49 -12.70 24.89
N ILE A 148 -11.78 -12.86 25.16
CA ILE A 148 -12.32 -12.81 26.54
C ILE A 148 -11.97 -14.11 27.26
N GLU A 149 -12.22 -15.25 26.62
CA GLU A 149 -11.90 -16.59 27.14
C GLU A 149 -10.40 -16.76 27.43
N ALA A 150 -9.54 -16.14 26.61
CA ALA A 150 -8.09 -16.12 26.80
C ALA A 150 -7.62 -15.14 27.90
N GLY A 151 -8.53 -14.42 28.57
CA GLY A 151 -8.21 -13.47 29.64
C GLY A 151 -7.50 -12.20 29.17
N VAL A 152 -7.56 -11.89 27.87
CA VAL A 152 -6.89 -10.72 27.28
C VAL A 152 -7.66 -9.44 27.55
N ARG A 153 -9.00 -9.54 27.61
CA ARG A 153 -9.88 -8.39 27.84
C ARG A 153 -11.26 -8.82 28.35
N ASP A 154 -11.92 -7.96 29.12
CA ASP A 154 -13.25 -8.25 29.67
C ASP A 154 -14.41 -8.00 28.68
N HIS A 155 -14.29 -6.98 27.82
CA HIS A 155 -15.35 -6.58 26.89
C HIS A 155 -14.84 -5.88 25.62
N PHE A 156 -15.70 -5.81 24.60
CA PHE A 156 -15.43 -5.12 23.33
C PHE A 156 -16.13 -3.75 23.19
N ASN A 157 -16.54 -3.13 24.31
CA ASN A 157 -17.12 -1.77 24.34
C ASN A 157 -16.04 -0.72 24.05
N ILE A 158 -15.53 -0.72 22.83
CA ILE A 158 -14.50 0.19 22.33
C ILE A 158 -15.15 0.99 21.20
N PRO A 159 -15.19 2.33 21.27
CA PRO A 159 -15.86 3.15 20.25
C PRO A 159 -15.41 2.84 18.82
N LYS A 160 -14.12 2.53 18.62
CA LYS A 160 -13.55 2.16 17.32
C LYS A 160 -14.00 0.78 16.80
N PHE A 161 -14.36 -0.16 17.67
CA PHE A 161 -14.98 -1.41 17.24
C PHE A 161 -16.48 -1.25 16.98
N HIS A 162 -17.15 -0.36 17.72
CA HIS A 162 -18.54 -0.01 17.45
C HIS A 162 -18.69 0.67 16.08
N SER A 163 -17.73 1.51 15.67
CA SER A 163 -17.81 2.21 14.38
C SER A 163 -17.85 1.27 13.17
N LEU A 164 -17.34 0.04 13.29
CA LEU A 164 -17.40 -0.99 12.24
C LEU A 164 -18.84 -1.26 11.77
N LEU A 165 -19.83 -1.15 12.66
CA LEU A 165 -21.25 -1.35 12.34
C LEU A 165 -21.78 -0.31 11.34
N HIS A 166 -21.13 0.85 11.24
CA HIS A 166 -21.61 1.98 10.44
C HIS A 166 -20.96 2.06 9.06
N TYR A 167 -19.90 1.29 8.78
CA TYR A 167 -19.17 1.37 7.50
C TYR A 167 -20.06 1.01 6.32
N HIS A 168 -20.78 -0.11 6.37
CA HIS A 168 -21.66 -0.55 5.29
C HIS A 168 -22.66 0.55 4.90
N LYS A 169 -23.40 1.06 5.89
CA LYS A 169 -24.38 2.13 5.68
C LYS A 169 -23.73 3.42 5.17
N SER A 170 -22.58 3.80 5.73
CA SER A 170 -21.88 5.02 5.32
C SER A 170 -21.38 4.93 3.89
N ILE A 171 -20.84 3.78 3.48
CA ILE A 171 -20.38 3.56 2.11
C ILE A 171 -21.56 3.61 1.13
N ALA A 172 -22.69 2.99 1.48
CA ALA A 172 -23.90 3.04 0.66
C ALA A 172 -24.47 4.46 0.51
N MET A 173 -24.39 5.29 1.56
CA MET A 173 -24.97 6.65 1.55
C MET A 173 -24.02 7.71 0.96
N LEU A 174 -22.72 7.60 1.23
CA LEU A 174 -21.76 8.67 0.99
C LEU A 174 -20.72 8.29 -0.09
N GLY A 175 -20.62 7.01 -0.45
CA GLY A 175 -19.62 6.49 -1.37
C GLY A 175 -18.41 5.87 -0.65
N THR A 176 -17.41 5.49 -1.43
CA THR A 176 -16.20 4.79 -0.98
C THR A 176 -15.36 5.64 -0.01
N THR A 177 -14.55 4.97 0.83
CA THR A 177 -13.87 5.61 1.97
C THR A 177 -12.73 6.56 1.57
N ASP A 178 -12.23 6.44 0.34
CA ASP A 178 -11.26 7.36 -0.27
C ASP A 178 -11.82 8.77 -0.45
N ASN A 179 -13.13 8.93 -0.68
CA ASN A 179 -13.80 10.23 -0.83
C ASN A 179 -13.78 11.10 0.44
N PHE A 180 -13.58 10.50 1.62
CA PHE A 180 -13.58 11.21 2.91
C PHE A 180 -12.33 10.92 3.73
N ASN A 181 -11.24 10.51 3.06
CA ASN A 181 -9.98 10.18 3.71
C ASN A 181 -9.36 11.42 4.38
N THR A 182 -9.11 11.33 5.68
CA THR A 182 -8.51 12.41 6.47
C THR A 182 -7.02 12.56 6.23
N GLU A 183 -6.34 11.56 5.64
CA GLU A 183 -4.93 11.63 5.26
C GLU A 183 -4.63 12.84 4.35
N MET A 184 -5.59 13.25 3.51
CA MET A 184 -5.46 14.46 2.69
C MET A 184 -5.32 15.72 3.56
N PHE A 185 -6.15 15.85 4.59
CA PHE A 185 -6.11 16.99 5.51
C PHE A 185 -4.86 16.95 6.40
N GLU A 186 -4.41 15.76 6.81
CA GLU A 186 -3.13 15.61 7.53
C GLU A 186 -1.93 16.08 6.69
N ARG A 187 -1.96 15.83 5.38
CA ARG A 187 -0.90 16.31 4.48
C ARG A 187 -0.87 17.83 4.42
N LEU A 188 -2.02 18.50 4.45
CA LEU A 188 -2.11 19.95 4.52
C LEU A 188 -1.48 20.52 5.81
N HIS A 189 -1.38 19.75 6.90
CA HIS A 189 -0.65 20.21 8.09
C HIS A 189 0.85 20.38 7.82
N ILE A 190 1.42 19.67 6.83
CA ILE A 190 2.81 19.90 6.43
C ILE A 190 2.93 21.32 5.87
N ASP A 191 2.15 21.60 4.84
CA ASP A 191 2.23 22.86 4.09
C ASP A 191 1.75 24.05 4.94
N PHE A 192 0.63 23.90 5.66
CA PHE A 192 -0.02 25.01 6.36
C PHE A 192 0.50 25.25 7.79
N ALA A 193 1.07 24.24 8.43
CA ALA A 193 1.56 24.37 9.81
C ALA A 193 3.07 24.12 9.91
N LYS A 194 3.58 22.97 9.47
CA LYS A 194 4.99 22.60 9.72
C LYS A 194 5.96 23.53 8.97
N GLU A 195 5.72 23.81 7.70
CA GLU A 195 6.59 24.70 6.93
C GLU A 195 6.59 26.13 7.48
N GLY A 196 5.42 26.66 7.81
CA GLY A 196 5.29 27.95 8.49
C GLY A 196 6.01 27.97 9.84
N TRP A 197 5.89 26.90 10.63
CA TRP A 197 6.60 26.76 11.90
C TRP A 197 8.12 26.74 11.71
N HIS A 198 8.62 25.96 10.75
CA HIS A 198 10.05 25.88 10.42
C HIS A 198 10.61 27.23 9.95
N ALA A 199 9.82 28.00 9.20
CA ALA A 199 10.16 29.35 8.74
C ALA A 199 10.07 30.42 9.85
N SER A 200 9.43 30.11 10.98
CA SER A 200 9.29 31.04 12.10
C SER A 200 10.52 31.08 13.02
N ASN A 201 10.62 32.14 13.81
CA ASN A 201 11.60 32.24 14.89
C ASN A 201 11.21 31.48 16.18
N LYS A 202 10.08 30.74 16.17
CA LYS A 202 9.48 29.99 17.29
C LYS A 202 9.06 30.82 18.51
N ARG A 203 9.04 32.16 18.42
CA ARG A 203 8.51 33.07 19.46
C ARG A 203 7.28 33.77 18.90
N ASP A 204 6.14 33.71 19.60
CA ASP A 204 4.86 34.24 19.09
C ASP A 204 4.62 33.86 17.61
N HIS A 205 4.67 32.55 17.38
CA HIS A 205 4.84 31.96 16.05
C HIS A 205 3.57 31.98 15.21
N PHE A 206 2.38 32.05 15.82
CA PHE A 206 1.10 32.00 15.10
C PHE A 206 0.98 33.12 14.05
N ALA A 207 1.24 34.37 14.42
CA ALA A 207 1.20 35.49 13.48
C ALA A 207 2.23 35.35 12.34
N GLN A 208 3.40 34.78 12.64
CA GLN A 208 4.45 34.53 11.65
C GLN A 208 4.05 33.42 10.68
N MET A 209 3.48 32.32 11.18
CA MET A 209 2.97 31.21 10.37
C MET A 209 1.87 31.67 9.42
N VAL A 210 0.90 32.45 9.91
CA VAL A 210 -0.18 33.03 9.09
C VAL A 210 0.41 33.94 8.01
N THR A 211 1.35 34.83 8.38
CA THR A 211 2.01 35.72 7.41
C THR A 211 2.77 34.95 6.34
N TRP A 212 3.49 33.89 6.73
CA TRP A 212 4.21 33.02 5.81
C TRP A 212 3.24 32.32 4.84
N LEU A 213 2.12 31.79 5.34
CA LEU A 213 1.11 31.12 4.53
C LEU A 213 0.50 32.08 3.51
N CYS A 214 0.07 33.27 3.94
CA CYS A 214 -0.46 34.30 3.04
C CYS A 214 0.53 34.70 1.93
N ARG A 215 1.85 34.64 2.20
CA ARG A 215 2.86 34.90 1.17
C ARG A 215 2.95 33.76 0.16
N GLN A 216 2.92 32.51 0.62
CA GLN A 216 2.93 31.35 -0.28
C GLN A 216 1.70 31.35 -1.20
N GLU A 217 0.52 31.59 -0.66
CA GLU A 217 -0.72 31.68 -1.45
C GLU A 217 -0.65 32.77 -2.53
N LYS A 218 -0.13 33.96 -2.17
CA LYS A 218 0.07 35.06 -3.13
C LYS A 218 1.04 34.69 -4.26
N ILE A 219 2.13 33.99 -3.93
CA ILE A 219 3.10 33.52 -4.93
C ILE A 219 2.47 32.47 -5.84
N ALA A 220 1.74 31.50 -5.27
CA ALA A 220 1.06 30.44 -6.00
C ALA A 220 -0.05 30.95 -6.93
N CYS A 221 -0.70 32.07 -6.58
CA CYS A 221 -1.73 32.69 -7.41
C CYS A 221 -1.15 33.51 -8.58
N LYS A 222 0.12 33.93 -8.50
CA LYS A 222 0.78 34.80 -9.51
C LYS A 222 0.77 34.22 -10.94
N PRO A 223 1.06 32.93 -11.19
CA PRO A 223 0.99 32.36 -12.54
C PRO A 223 -0.45 32.34 -13.10
N ARG A 224 -1.45 32.07 -12.26
CA ARG A 224 -2.87 32.07 -12.66
C ARG A 224 -3.36 33.46 -13.05
N LEU A 225 -3.01 34.47 -12.24
CA LEU A 225 -3.28 35.87 -12.57
C LEU A 225 -2.58 36.28 -13.88
N ARG A 226 -1.34 35.83 -14.10
CA ARG A 226 -0.61 36.12 -15.34
C ARG A 226 -1.29 35.49 -16.57
N LEU A 227 -1.79 34.25 -16.45
CA LEU A 227 -2.54 33.60 -17.53
C LEU A 227 -3.86 34.31 -17.84
N ALA A 228 -4.61 34.69 -16.79
CA ALA A 228 -5.87 35.43 -16.94
C ALA A 228 -5.66 36.83 -17.56
N MET A 229 -4.52 37.47 -17.29
CA MET A 229 -4.14 38.74 -17.91
C MET A 229 -3.62 38.61 -19.35
N THR A 230 -3.19 37.41 -19.77
CA THR A 230 -2.79 37.13 -21.16
C THR A 230 -3.91 36.53 -22.01
N GLN A 231 -5.06 36.18 -21.42
CA GLN A 231 -6.20 35.58 -22.11
C GLN A 231 -7.16 36.59 -22.77
N GLU A 232 -6.82 37.88 -22.82
CA GLU A 232 -7.56 38.83 -23.67
C GLU A 232 -7.20 38.74 -25.17
N GLU A 233 -6.20 37.93 -25.58
CA GLU A 233 -5.79 37.88 -26.99
C GLU A 233 -5.84 36.53 -27.71
N ASP A 234 -6.12 35.39 -27.07
CA ASP A 234 -6.20 34.12 -27.80
C ASP A 234 -7.44 33.28 -27.43
N ALA A 235 -8.34 33.19 -28.41
CA ALA A 235 -9.49 32.30 -28.41
C ALA A 235 -9.03 30.85 -28.17
N MET A 236 -9.57 30.24 -27.12
CA MET A 236 -9.33 28.84 -26.78
C MET A 236 -9.85 27.90 -27.87
N ASP A 237 -8.94 27.38 -28.69
CA ASP A 237 -9.17 26.11 -29.38
C ASP A 237 -9.08 24.99 -28.32
N VAL A 238 -10.24 24.44 -27.97
CA VAL A 238 -10.34 23.32 -27.04
C VAL A 238 -9.94 22.07 -27.83
N ASP A 239 -8.64 21.78 -27.86
CA ASP A 239 -8.14 20.50 -28.34
C ASP A 239 -8.58 19.41 -27.33
N SER A 240 -9.74 18.84 -27.61
CA SER A 240 -10.34 17.71 -26.91
C SER A 240 -9.66 16.40 -27.31
N ASP A 241 -8.33 16.36 -27.24
CA ASP A 241 -7.56 15.15 -27.51
C ASP A 241 -6.71 14.80 -26.27
N ARG A 242 -7.39 14.68 -25.12
CA ARG A 242 -6.93 13.77 -24.05
C ARG A 242 -7.06 12.35 -24.58
N ARG A 243 -6.13 11.97 -25.46
CA ARG A 243 -5.85 10.56 -25.73
C ARG A 243 -5.54 9.93 -24.40
N LEU A 244 -6.46 9.08 -23.94
CA LEU A 244 -6.21 8.09 -22.91
C LEU A 244 -4.93 7.36 -23.32
N THR A 245 -3.80 7.68 -22.70
CA THR A 245 -2.54 7.02 -23.00
C THR A 245 -2.70 5.53 -22.66
N PRO A 246 -2.48 4.62 -23.62
CA PRO A 246 -2.63 3.20 -23.37
C PRO A 246 -1.52 2.70 -22.46
N SER A 247 -1.90 1.88 -21.48
CA SER A 247 -1.05 1.03 -20.63
C SER A 247 -0.23 1.74 -19.54
N GLN A 248 -0.56 1.42 -18.29
CA GLN A 248 0.24 1.67 -17.09
C GLN A 248 1.63 1.04 -17.25
N ARG A 249 2.58 1.76 -17.87
CA ARG A 249 3.96 1.28 -18.00
C ARG A 249 4.64 1.27 -16.63
N MET A 250 5.01 0.08 -16.15
CA MET A 250 5.87 -0.05 -14.98
C MET A 250 7.20 0.69 -15.21
N HIS A 251 7.58 1.56 -14.28
CA HIS A 251 8.86 2.26 -14.34
C HIS A 251 9.93 1.42 -13.66
N TYR A 252 11.08 1.24 -14.31
CA TYR A 252 12.25 0.60 -13.70
C TYR A 252 13.47 1.52 -13.74
N THR A 253 14.36 1.36 -12.76
CA THR A 253 15.63 2.08 -12.67
C THR A 253 16.77 1.07 -12.52
N ILE A 254 17.72 1.12 -13.44
CA ILE A 254 18.90 0.26 -13.45
C ILE A 254 20.16 1.12 -13.51
N ALA A 255 21.27 0.63 -12.95
CA ALA A 255 22.54 1.35 -13.00
C ALA A 255 22.99 1.53 -14.46
N LYS A 256 23.47 2.73 -14.83
CA LYS A 256 23.93 3.03 -16.18
C LYS A 256 25.06 2.11 -16.66
N TYR A 257 25.90 1.67 -15.73
CA TYR A 257 27.02 0.77 -16.01
C TYR A 257 26.86 -0.55 -15.25
N PRO A 258 27.13 -1.71 -15.90
CA PRO A 258 27.04 -3.01 -15.27
C PRO A 258 28.13 -3.16 -14.19
N PRO A 259 27.79 -3.63 -12.98
CA PRO A 259 28.79 -3.99 -11.97
C PRO A 259 29.76 -5.08 -12.42
N GLU A 260 29.32 -5.99 -13.30
CA GLU A 260 30.14 -7.07 -13.86
C GLU A 260 30.02 -7.09 -15.40
N PRO A 261 30.83 -6.27 -16.12
CA PRO A 261 30.82 -6.24 -17.58
C PRO A 261 31.45 -7.49 -18.20
N LYS A 262 30.98 -7.88 -19.39
CA LYS A 262 31.56 -8.92 -20.26
C LYS A 262 31.84 -10.26 -19.56
N LYS A 263 30.89 -10.70 -18.72
CA LYS A 263 31.00 -11.93 -17.94
C LYS A 263 30.66 -13.15 -18.81
N PHE A 264 31.50 -14.19 -18.73
CA PHE A 264 31.29 -15.43 -19.46
C PHE A 264 30.03 -16.18 -19.01
N LEU A 265 29.29 -16.77 -19.94
CA LEU A 265 28.08 -17.55 -19.66
C LEU A 265 28.33 -18.70 -18.68
N SER A 266 29.45 -19.43 -18.83
CA SER A 266 29.87 -20.50 -17.92
C SER A 266 30.10 -20.03 -16.49
N LYS A 267 30.68 -18.83 -16.31
CA LYS A 267 30.85 -18.21 -14.99
C LYS A 267 29.53 -17.75 -14.40
N ILE A 268 28.55 -17.36 -15.21
CA ILE A 268 27.20 -17.02 -14.73
C ILE A 268 26.50 -18.28 -14.22
N GLN A 269 26.51 -19.37 -14.99
CA GLN A 269 25.92 -20.65 -14.59
C GLN A 269 26.51 -21.16 -13.27
N ALA A 270 27.82 -21.05 -13.08
CA ALA A 270 28.51 -21.47 -11.87
C ALA A 270 28.26 -20.53 -10.67
N LEU A 271 28.42 -19.21 -10.83
CA LEU A 271 28.36 -18.26 -9.71
C LEU A 271 26.92 -17.93 -9.27
N HIS A 272 25.94 -18.09 -10.16
CA HIS A 272 24.53 -17.79 -9.89
C HIS A 272 23.66 -19.05 -9.75
N HIS A 273 24.26 -20.24 -9.64
CA HIS A 273 23.52 -21.53 -9.56
C HIS A 273 22.43 -21.69 -10.63
N ALA A 274 22.72 -21.23 -11.85
CA ALA A 274 21.78 -21.22 -12.96
C ALA A 274 22.25 -22.19 -14.06
N PRO A 275 22.23 -23.52 -13.83
CA PRO A 275 22.88 -24.50 -14.72
C PRO A 275 22.30 -24.49 -16.14
N ASN A 276 21.04 -24.11 -16.30
CA ASN A 276 20.36 -24.06 -17.61
C ASN A 276 20.36 -22.67 -18.26
N PHE A 277 21.12 -21.71 -17.73
CA PHE A 277 21.08 -20.32 -18.19
C PHE A 277 21.34 -20.18 -19.70
N GLU A 278 22.41 -20.81 -20.22
CA GLU A 278 22.74 -20.76 -21.65
C GLU A 278 21.60 -21.33 -22.51
N ARG A 279 21.01 -22.44 -22.08
CA ARG A 279 19.88 -23.08 -22.77
C ARG A 279 18.64 -22.19 -22.80
N HIS A 280 18.30 -21.56 -21.68
CA HIS A 280 17.17 -20.64 -21.61
C HIS A 280 17.43 -19.37 -22.43
N LEU A 281 18.67 -18.87 -22.46
CA LEU A 281 19.06 -17.74 -23.28
C LEU A 281 18.94 -18.06 -24.78
N LYS A 282 19.38 -19.25 -25.22
CA LYS A 282 19.17 -19.74 -26.59
C LYS A 282 17.69 -19.77 -26.96
N ARG A 283 16.84 -20.30 -26.07
CA ARG A 283 15.37 -20.31 -26.27
C ARG A 283 14.80 -18.89 -26.39
N TYR A 284 15.22 -17.99 -25.51
CA TYR A 284 14.76 -16.60 -25.51
C TYR A 284 15.16 -15.87 -26.80
N VAL A 285 16.43 -15.96 -27.21
CA VAL A 285 16.92 -15.35 -28.46
C VAL A 285 16.23 -15.95 -29.69
N ASN A 286 15.99 -17.27 -29.69
CA ASN A 286 15.25 -17.94 -30.76
C ASN A 286 13.79 -17.45 -30.87
N GLY A 287 13.18 -16.99 -29.78
CA GLY A 287 11.83 -16.42 -29.76
C GLY A 287 11.68 -15.14 -30.58
N PHE A 288 12.76 -14.40 -30.85
CA PHE A 288 12.73 -13.22 -31.73
C PHE A 288 12.74 -13.57 -33.23
N ARG A 289 12.88 -14.86 -33.58
CA ARG A 289 12.85 -15.31 -34.98
C ARG A 289 11.42 -15.59 -35.39
N SER A 290 11.12 -15.38 -36.68
CA SER A 290 9.84 -15.77 -37.25
C SER A 290 9.60 -17.27 -37.06
N GLU A 291 8.35 -17.67 -36.81
CA GLU A 291 7.98 -19.06 -36.46
C GLU A 291 8.55 -20.10 -37.44
N LYS A 292 8.64 -19.74 -38.73
CA LYS A 292 9.21 -20.59 -39.79
C LYS A 292 10.71 -20.88 -39.66
N HIS A 293 11.45 -20.07 -38.91
CA HIS A 293 12.90 -20.13 -38.76
C HIS A 293 13.34 -20.43 -37.32
N GLN A 294 12.40 -20.75 -36.44
CA GLN A 294 12.73 -21.14 -35.07
C GLN A 294 13.36 -22.54 -35.04
N PHE A 295 14.43 -22.67 -34.28
CA PHE A 295 15.02 -23.98 -34.03
C PHE A 295 14.28 -24.70 -32.90
N HIS A 296 14.04 -26.00 -33.06
CA HIS A 296 13.36 -26.84 -32.07
C HIS A 296 14.22 -28.05 -31.68
N GLY A 297 14.04 -28.52 -30.45
CA GLY A 297 14.70 -29.72 -29.93
C GLY A 297 16.24 -29.63 -29.94
N LYS A 298 16.91 -30.72 -30.32
CA LYS A 298 18.38 -30.83 -30.31
C LYS A 298 19.09 -29.77 -31.16
N LYS A 299 18.49 -29.34 -32.27
CA LYS A 299 19.07 -28.30 -33.14
C LYS A 299 19.25 -26.97 -32.40
N LEU A 300 18.35 -26.64 -31.46
CA LEU A 300 18.48 -25.43 -30.65
C LEU A 300 19.60 -25.55 -29.62
N ASP A 301 19.75 -26.72 -29.01
CA ASP A 301 20.77 -26.97 -27.99
C ASP A 301 22.19 -26.96 -28.60
N GLU A 302 22.35 -27.49 -29.83
CA GLU A 302 23.62 -27.56 -30.58
C GLU A 302 24.02 -26.23 -31.26
N THR A 303 23.08 -25.30 -31.47
CA THR A 303 23.39 -24.01 -32.10
C THR A 303 24.18 -23.13 -31.13
N PRO A 304 25.38 -22.64 -31.50
CA PRO A 304 26.14 -21.72 -30.65
C PRO A 304 25.48 -20.33 -30.63
N LEU A 305 25.55 -19.65 -29.48
CA LEU A 305 25.21 -18.24 -29.41
C LEU A 305 26.28 -17.41 -30.14
N PRO A 306 25.93 -16.28 -30.78
CA PRO A 306 26.89 -15.41 -31.45
C PRO A 306 27.81 -14.66 -30.49
N PHE A 307 27.61 -14.81 -29.18
CA PHE A 307 28.40 -14.22 -28.11
C PHE A 307 28.55 -15.21 -26.95
N ASP A 308 29.67 -15.12 -26.23
CA ASP A 308 30.01 -15.95 -25.06
C ASP A 308 29.99 -15.13 -23.75
N ARG A 309 29.70 -13.83 -23.84
CA ARG A 309 29.79 -12.86 -22.76
C ARG A 309 28.58 -11.93 -22.75
N VAL A 310 28.12 -11.60 -21.55
CA VAL A 310 27.05 -10.63 -21.32
C VAL A 310 27.40 -9.70 -20.16
N ASP A 311 26.82 -8.50 -20.18
CA ASP A 311 26.91 -7.57 -19.06
C ASP A 311 25.88 -7.96 -17.99
N VAL A 312 26.32 -8.01 -16.73
CA VAL A 312 25.50 -8.50 -15.62
C VAL A 312 25.23 -7.39 -14.62
N TRP A 313 23.94 -7.17 -14.36
CA TRP A 313 23.43 -6.34 -13.26
C TRP A 313 22.89 -7.22 -12.14
N HIS A 314 23.33 -6.97 -10.92
CA HIS A 314 22.89 -7.72 -9.75
C HIS A 314 21.60 -7.20 -9.13
N GLN A 315 21.18 -5.99 -9.51
CA GLN A 315 19.98 -5.39 -8.97
C GLN A 315 19.42 -4.32 -9.90
N PHE A 316 18.11 -4.16 -9.85
CA PHE A 316 17.40 -3.04 -10.44
C PHE A 316 16.21 -2.68 -9.55
N LYS A 317 15.71 -1.45 -9.67
CA LYS A 317 14.53 -1.00 -8.93
C LYS A 317 13.31 -1.05 -9.84
N LEU A 318 12.22 -1.61 -9.35
CA LEU A 318 10.90 -1.56 -9.96
C LEU A 318 10.05 -0.56 -9.18
N SER A 319 9.29 0.25 -9.91
CA SER A 319 8.27 1.15 -9.39
C SER A 319 6.96 0.85 -10.11
N PRO A 320 6.23 -0.21 -9.69
CA PRO A 320 4.88 -0.49 -10.17
C PRO A 320 3.93 0.67 -9.83
N THR A 321 2.90 0.82 -10.65
CA THR A 321 1.76 1.69 -10.33
C THR A 321 1.05 1.12 -9.11
N SER A 322 0.96 1.92 -8.04
CA SER A 322 0.28 1.48 -6.81
C SER A 322 -1.22 1.32 -7.06
N LEU A 323 -1.80 0.24 -6.52
CA LEU A 323 -3.26 0.06 -6.44
C LEU A 323 -3.88 0.80 -5.25
N VAL A 324 -3.04 1.34 -4.35
CA VAL A 324 -3.45 2.10 -3.17
C VAL A 324 -2.88 3.51 -3.31
N ASP A 325 -3.73 4.52 -3.32
CA ASP A 325 -3.31 5.91 -3.48
C ASP A 325 -2.25 6.30 -2.44
N GLY A 326 -1.15 6.88 -2.92
CA GLY A 326 -0.08 7.46 -2.10
C GLY A 326 1.13 6.55 -1.79
N ASP A 327 1.06 5.23 -2.01
CA ASP A 327 2.20 4.33 -1.75
C ASP A 327 3.13 4.25 -2.97
N ILE A 328 4.28 4.93 -2.96
CA ILE A 328 5.36 4.66 -3.93
C ILE A 328 6.04 3.35 -3.50
N VAL A 329 5.56 2.23 -4.01
CA VAL A 329 6.23 0.94 -3.84
C VAL A 329 7.41 0.90 -4.79
N SER A 330 8.58 1.36 -4.33
CA SER A 330 9.85 1.12 -5.04
C SER A 330 10.52 -0.11 -4.46
N GLU A 331 10.63 -1.17 -5.25
CA GLU A 331 11.23 -2.42 -4.81
C GLU A 331 12.56 -2.67 -5.53
N THR A 332 13.56 -3.14 -4.78
CA THR A 332 14.86 -3.52 -5.37
C THR A 332 14.87 -5.02 -5.59
N VAL A 333 14.78 -5.43 -6.85
CA VAL A 333 14.98 -6.81 -7.29
C VAL A 333 16.47 -7.11 -7.28
N LYS A 334 16.87 -8.24 -6.72
CA LYS A 334 18.27 -8.66 -6.58
C LYS A 334 18.50 -10.08 -7.11
N ALA A 335 19.61 -10.22 -7.82
CA ALA A 335 20.19 -11.49 -8.27
C ALA A 335 21.68 -11.50 -7.85
N LEU A 336 21.93 -11.75 -6.57
CA LEU A 336 23.26 -11.72 -5.96
C LEU A 336 23.93 -13.11 -6.04
N PRO A 337 25.11 -13.22 -6.70
CA PRO A 337 25.85 -14.48 -6.77
C PRO A 337 26.49 -14.85 -5.43
N MET A 338 26.86 -16.12 -5.28
CA MET A 338 27.71 -16.56 -4.16
C MET A 338 29.09 -15.88 -4.25
N ARG A 339 29.44 -15.10 -3.22
CA ARG A 339 30.79 -14.54 -3.05
C ARG A 339 31.47 -15.20 -1.86
N LYS A 340 32.79 -15.40 -1.93
CA LYS A 340 33.62 -16.04 -0.88
C LYS A 340 33.45 -15.43 0.53
N GLN A 341 32.94 -14.20 0.65
CA GLN A 341 32.79 -13.46 1.91
C GLN A 341 31.32 -13.17 2.30
N SER A 342 30.33 -13.60 1.52
CA SER A 342 28.90 -13.34 1.80
C SER A 342 28.08 -14.60 1.64
N THR A 343 27.47 -15.05 2.73
CA THR A 343 26.50 -16.17 2.78
C THR A 343 25.11 -15.77 2.29
N ASN A 344 24.85 -14.47 2.12
CA ASN A 344 23.54 -13.96 1.68
C ASN A 344 23.37 -14.09 0.16
N MET A 345 22.98 -15.28 -0.28
CA MET A 345 22.48 -15.51 -1.65
C MET A 345 21.05 -14.99 -1.77
N ARG A 346 20.75 -14.23 -2.83
CA ARG A 346 19.39 -13.75 -3.10
C ARG A 346 19.12 -13.77 -4.60
N PHE A 347 18.10 -14.53 -5.00
CA PHE A 347 17.61 -14.61 -6.37
C PHE A 347 16.12 -14.34 -6.38
N ASP A 348 15.77 -13.08 -6.58
CA ASP A 348 14.38 -12.66 -6.71
C ASP A 348 13.84 -13.11 -8.06
N THR A 349 12.66 -13.73 -8.04
CA THR A 349 11.95 -14.12 -9.26
C THR A 349 11.02 -12.98 -9.67
N VAL A 350 11.09 -12.59 -10.95
CA VAL A 350 10.20 -11.59 -11.54
C VAL A 350 9.39 -12.26 -12.64
N MET A 351 8.07 -12.14 -12.57
CA MET A 351 7.19 -12.52 -13.67
C MET A 351 6.97 -11.28 -14.53
N VAL A 352 7.29 -11.40 -15.82
CA VAL A 352 7.15 -10.32 -16.79
C VAL A 352 6.00 -10.69 -17.73
N LEU A 353 5.05 -9.77 -17.89
CA LEU A 353 4.00 -9.87 -18.90
C LEU A 353 4.65 -9.51 -20.25
N VAL A 354 4.67 -10.46 -21.19
CA VAL A 354 5.44 -10.35 -22.45
C VAL A 354 4.60 -9.79 -23.60
N ASP A 355 3.26 -9.82 -23.49
CA ASP A 355 2.33 -9.35 -24.52
C ASP A 355 1.05 -8.75 -23.90
N ASP A 356 0.26 -8.05 -24.72
CA ASP A 356 -1.00 -7.43 -24.33
C ASP A 356 -2.12 -8.46 -24.04
N SER A 357 -1.90 -9.73 -24.37
CA SER A 357 -2.82 -10.83 -24.00
C SER A 357 -2.54 -11.41 -22.61
N ALA A 358 -1.42 -11.04 -22.00
CA ALA A 358 -1.07 -11.43 -20.65
C ALA A 358 -1.85 -10.55 -19.65
N GLU A 359 -3.05 -10.99 -19.29
CA GLU A 359 -3.87 -10.30 -18.29
C GLU A 359 -3.26 -10.41 -16.89
N SER A 360 -3.05 -9.25 -16.26
CA SER A 360 -2.98 -9.18 -14.80
C SER A 360 -4.42 -9.31 -14.29
N THR A 361 -4.74 -10.42 -13.61
CA THR A 361 -6.05 -10.66 -12.97
C THR A 361 -6.24 -9.82 -11.70
N ALA A 362 -5.86 -8.55 -11.73
CA ALA A 362 -6.41 -7.56 -10.82
C ALA A 362 -7.81 -7.19 -11.34
N VAL A 363 -8.80 -7.24 -10.46
CA VAL A 363 -10.21 -6.98 -10.77
C VAL A 363 -10.34 -5.58 -11.40
N LYS A 364 -10.45 -5.51 -12.73
CA LYS A 364 -10.84 -4.29 -13.42
C LYS A 364 -12.32 -4.05 -13.14
N GLY A 365 -12.63 -3.11 -12.25
CA GLY A 365 -13.97 -2.57 -12.15
C GLY A 365 -14.36 -1.92 -13.47
N THR A 366 -15.43 -2.39 -14.10
CA THR A 366 -16.04 -1.72 -15.25
C THR A 366 -16.81 -0.50 -14.75
N ALA A 367 -16.28 0.70 -14.97
CA ALA A 367 -17.06 1.92 -14.84
C ALA A 367 -18.07 1.96 -16.00
N SER A 368 -19.33 1.60 -15.76
CA SER A 368 -20.39 1.92 -16.70
C SER A 368 -20.69 3.41 -16.57
N LEU A 369 -20.09 4.23 -17.45
CA LEU A 369 -20.60 5.55 -17.77
C LEU A 369 -21.90 5.39 -18.57
N SER A 370 -22.99 5.02 -17.90
CA SER A 370 -24.32 5.30 -18.41
C SER A 370 -24.68 6.71 -18.00
N ALA A 371 -24.19 7.69 -18.77
CA ALA A 371 -24.84 8.98 -18.85
C ALA A 371 -26.21 8.74 -19.52
N LEU A 372 -27.25 8.69 -18.70
CA LEU A 372 -28.62 8.91 -19.16
C LEU A 372 -29.05 10.24 -18.54
N PHE A 373 -29.40 11.17 -19.43
CA PHE A 373 -30.05 12.44 -19.13
C PHE A 373 -31.36 12.24 -18.37
#